data_AF-A0A929K4J1-F1
#
_entry.id   AF-A0A929K4J1-F1
#
_cell.length_a   1.000
_cell.length_b   1.000
_cell.length_c   1.000
_cell.angle_alpha   90.00
_cell.angle_beta   90.00
_cell.angle_gamma   90.00
#
_symmetry.space_group_name_H-M   'P 1'
#
loop_
_entity.id
_entity.type
_entity.pdbx_description
1 polymer ?
#
loop_
_entity_poly.entity_id
_entity_poly.type
_entity_poly.pdbx_seq_one_letter_code
_entity_poly.pdbx_strand_id
1 'polypeptide(L)'
;MKKLLRELEKGESSKTAVIKLAFEYLRELGKEEKIVVFMDEFQEILKLKNYRELRNILGIFREYINDENILFVISGSFPHMMRDMIAKGESPLYNQFKELKLDYFERESAYELISKVIECGEESKRLTQQLTGGHPFYIVSIAKRTKLIHRIYELSVNPTTIKRAFLIETLYPEGGIYKHCSYLLNTVLSLAKYKAPLIGILNTLLKEDGRTQSEIAKRIKVSQGEARLYTSELERLDILQRIEDRYYIEDKVFKMWLDLRKTAELGESPRDKPVEN
;
A
#
# COMPACT_ATOMS: atom_id res chain seq x y z
N MET A 1 9.33 -27.62 -18.75
CA MET A 1 8.95 -27.20 -20.12
C MET A 1 7.96 -28.15 -20.81
N LYS A 2 8.32 -29.39 -21.19
CA LYS A 2 7.39 -30.32 -21.90
C LYS A 2 6.06 -30.60 -21.16
N LYS A 3 6.09 -30.74 -19.83
CA LYS A 3 4.87 -30.94 -19.01
C LYS A 3 3.96 -29.71 -19.00
N LEU A 4 4.53 -28.51 -18.95
CA LEU A 4 3.79 -27.25 -18.98
C LEU A 4 3.10 -27.03 -20.33
N LEU A 5 3.83 -27.23 -21.43
CA LEU A 5 3.26 -27.12 -22.77
C LEU A 5 2.09 -28.10 -22.98
N ARG A 6 2.26 -29.36 -22.57
CA ARG A 6 1.17 -30.35 -22.60
C ARG A 6 -0.04 -29.98 -21.76
N GLU A 7 0.15 -29.32 -20.62
CA GLU A 7 -0.96 -28.88 -19.78
C GLU A 7 -1.69 -27.67 -20.38
N LEU A 8 -0.96 -26.76 -21.03
CA LEU A 8 -1.52 -25.60 -21.73
C LEU A 8 -2.20 -25.97 -23.06
N GLU A 9 -1.78 -27.06 -23.71
CA GLU A 9 -2.40 -27.61 -24.92
C GLU A 9 -3.75 -28.31 -24.65
N LYS A 10 -4.09 -28.57 -23.39
CA LYS A 10 -5.44 -29.04 -23.02
C LYS A 10 -6.43 -27.90 -23.18
N GLY A 11 -7.54 -28.16 -23.87
CA GLY A 11 -8.63 -27.19 -24.07
C GLY A 11 -9.22 -26.61 -22.78
N GLU A 12 -9.00 -27.28 -21.63
CA GLU A 12 -9.30 -26.76 -20.29
C GLU A 12 -8.11 -27.04 -19.36
N SER A 13 -7.05 -26.22 -19.44
CA SER A 13 -5.87 -26.36 -18.58
C SER A 13 -6.21 -26.10 -17.11
N SER A 14 -5.80 -27.00 -16.19
CA SER A 14 -6.01 -26.78 -14.75
C SER A 14 -5.08 -25.67 -14.24
N LYS A 15 -5.65 -24.64 -13.64
CA LYS A 15 -4.87 -23.51 -13.10
C LYS A 15 -3.98 -23.96 -11.94
N THR A 16 -4.46 -24.91 -11.14
CA THR A 16 -3.68 -25.52 -10.07
C THR A 16 -2.50 -26.29 -10.63
N ALA A 17 -2.68 -27.06 -11.70
CA ALA A 17 -1.58 -27.80 -12.32
C ALA A 17 -0.51 -26.85 -12.86
N VAL A 18 -0.91 -25.77 -13.53
CA VAL A 18 0.02 -24.75 -14.04
C VAL A 18 0.84 -24.11 -12.91
N ILE A 19 0.20 -23.72 -11.79
CA ILE A 19 0.89 -23.14 -10.64
C ILE A 19 1.85 -24.14 -9.99
N LYS A 20 1.41 -25.39 -9.78
CA LYS A 20 2.28 -26.44 -9.23
C LYS A 20 3.50 -26.69 -10.11
N LEU A 21 3.32 -26.72 -11.43
CA LEU A 21 4.43 -26.87 -12.38
C LEU A 21 5.44 -25.72 -12.30
N ALA A 22 4.98 -24.48 -12.04
CA ALA A 22 5.88 -23.34 -11.83
C ALA A 22 6.76 -23.52 -10.59
N PHE A 23 6.18 -23.97 -9.46
CA PHE A 23 6.97 -24.22 -8.25
C PHE A 23 7.83 -25.49 -8.34
N GLU A 24 7.36 -26.53 -9.01
CA GLU A 24 8.17 -27.73 -9.31
C GLU A 24 9.40 -27.38 -10.15
N TYR A 25 9.24 -26.48 -11.12
CA TYR A 25 10.37 -26.00 -11.91
C TYR A 25 11.44 -25.32 -11.04
N LEU A 26 11.04 -24.50 -10.06
CA LEU A 26 11.98 -23.90 -9.11
C LEU A 26 12.72 -24.96 -8.29
N ARG A 27 12.05 -26.01 -7.84
CA ARG A 27 12.68 -27.14 -7.14
C ARG A 27 13.70 -27.88 -7.99
N GLU A 28 13.37 -28.14 -9.25
CA GLU A 28 14.32 -28.81 -10.15
C GLU A 28 15.58 -27.95 -10.36
N LEU A 29 15.42 -26.63 -10.52
CA LEU A 29 16.58 -25.72 -10.55
C LEU A 29 17.35 -25.74 -9.22
N GLY A 30 16.63 -25.81 -8.09
CA GLY A 30 17.20 -25.87 -6.75
C GLY A 30 18.04 -27.12 -6.46
N LYS A 31 17.99 -28.15 -7.30
CA LYS A 31 18.86 -29.34 -7.17
C LYS A 31 20.29 -29.07 -7.62
N GLU A 32 20.47 -28.14 -8.56
CA GLU A 32 21.76 -27.82 -9.15
C GLU A 32 22.39 -26.60 -8.47
N GLU A 33 21.58 -25.60 -8.09
CA GLU A 33 22.04 -24.32 -7.56
C GLU A 33 21.18 -23.85 -6.39
N LYS A 34 21.75 -23.01 -5.51
CA LYS A 34 20.95 -22.32 -4.48
C LYS A 34 20.24 -21.12 -5.09
N ILE A 35 18.94 -20.99 -4.82
CA ILE A 35 18.07 -19.99 -5.45
C ILE A 35 17.46 -19.07 -4.40
N VAL A 36 17.44 -17.78 -4.69
CA VAL A 36 16.66 -16.80 -3.92
C VAL A 36 15.54 -16.27 -4.82
N VAL A 37 14.30 -16.41 -4.37
CA VAL A 37 13.11 -15.98 -5.10
C VAL A 37 12.49 -14.79 -4.37
N PHE A 38 12.58 -13.62 -4.98
CA PHE A 38 11.89 -12.41 -4.50
C PHE A 38 10.48 -12.36 -5.09
N MET A 39 9.47 -12.35 -4.23
CA MET A 39 8.07 -12.18 -4.61
C MET A 39 7.56 -10.88 -4.04
N ASP A 40 7.54 -9.85 -4.89
CA ASP A 40 7.03 -8.54 -4.51
C ASP A 40 5.50 -8.50 -4.50
N GLU A 41 4.94 -7.67 -3.62
CA GLU A 41 3.49 -7.54 -3.36
C GLU A 41 2.79 -8.90 -3.17
N PHE A 42 3.39 -9.78 -2.37
CA PHE A 42 2.97 -11.16 -2.21
C PHE A 42 1.49 -11.33 -1.82
N GLN A 43 0.90 -10.37 -1.10
CA GLN A 43 -0.53 -10.39 -0.76
C GLN A 43 -1.46 -10.42 -1.98
N GLU A 44 -1.00 -10.01 -3.16
CA GLU A 44 -1.72 -10.12 -4.44
C GLU A 44 -2.05 -11.56 -4.81
N ILE A 45 -1.28 -12.54 -4.31
CA ILE A 45 -1.56 -13.97 -4.50
C ILE A 45 -2.96 -14.36 -4.01
N LEU A 46 -3.53 -13.60 -3.05
CA LEU A 46 -4.88 -13.82 -2.53
C LEU A 46 -5.98 -13.59 -3.59
N LYS A 47 -5.72 -12.79 -4.64
CA LYS A 47 -6.67 -12.60 -5.75
C LYS A 47 -6.96 -13.91 -6.49
N LEU A 48 -6.01 -14.85 -6.46
CA LEU A 48 -6.18 -16.17 -7.07
C LEU A 48 -7.26 -17.01 -6.36
N LYS A 49 -7.61 -16.70 -5.11
CA LYS A 49 -8.69 -17.39 -4.39
C LYS A 49 -10.07 -17.24 -5.05
N ASN A 50 -10.23 -16.26 -5.95
CA ASN A 50 -11.44 -16.08 -6.76
C ASN A 50 -11.67 -17.26 -7.73
N TYR A 51 -10.61 -17.96 -8.13
CA TYR A 51 -10.73 -19.19 -8.91
C TYR A 51 -10.99 -20.36 -7.98
N ARG A 52 -12.05 -21.13 -8.26
CA ARG A 52 -12.46 -22.28 -7.43
C ARG A 52 -11.32 -23.27 -7.18
N GLU A 53 -10.51 -23.54 -8.20
CA GLU A 53 -9.34 -24.44 -8.14
C GLU A 53 -8.22 -23.92 -7.22
N LEU A 54 -8.13 -22.61 -7.00
CA LEU A 54 -7.03 -21.93 -6.30
C LEU A 54 -7.46 -21.32 -4.96
N ARG A 55 -8.60 -21.73 -4.41
CA ARG A 55 -9.07 -21.29 -3.08
C ARG A 55 -8.04 -21.52 -1.98
N ASN A 56 -7.24 -22.59 -2.08
CA ASN A 56 -6.17 -22.94 -1.15
C ASN A 56 -4.76 -22.59 -1.69
N ILE A 57 -4.61 -21.48 -2.42
CA ILE A 57 -3.32 -21.09 -3.01
C ILE A 57 -2.17 -21.00 -1.98
N LEU A 58 -2.44 -20.53 -0.75
CA LEU A 58 -1.42 -20.49 0.31
C LEU A 58 -1.00 -21.88 0.77
N GLY A 59 -1.93 -22.85 0.80
CA GLY A 59 -1.61 -24.24 1.08
C GLY A 59 -0.76 -24.87 -0.02
N ILE A 60 -1.06 -24.56 -1.28
CA ILE A 60 -0.23 -24.98 -2.42
C ILE A 60 1.18 -24.39 -2.28
N PHE A 61 1.29 -23.08 -2.03
CA PHE A 61 2.58 -22.42 -1.85
C PHE A 61 3.39 -23.01 -0.68
N ARG A 62 2.72 -23.30 0.44
CA ARG A 62 3.33 -23.95 1.61
C ARG A 62 4.03 -25.26 1.27
N GLU A 63 3.54 -26.01 0.27
CA GLU A 63 4.20 -27.25 -0.14
C GLU A 63 5.65 -26.97 -0.58
N TYR A 64 5.96 -25.81 -1.16
CA TYR A 64 7.22 -25.53 -1.86
C TYR A 64 8.22 -24.65 -1.11
N ILE A 65 7.82 -24.00 -0.02
CA ILE A 65 8.67 -23.04 0.73
C ILE A 65 9.79 -23.68 1.57
N ASN A 66 9.66 -24.96 1.91
CA ASN A 66 10.58 -25.66 2.83
C ASN A 66 11.68 -26.45 2.09
N ASP A 67 11.97 -26.07 0.84
CA ASP A 67 13.07 -26.65 0.08
C ASP A 67 14.39 -26.00 0.52
N GLU A 68 15.36 -26.80 0.97
CA GLU A 68 16.61 -26.31 1.59
C GLU A 68 17.46 -25.44 0.65
N ASN A 69 17.31 -25.61 -0.67
CA ASN A 69 18.06 -24.87 -1.67
C ASN A 69 17.31 -23.65 -2.22
N ILE A 70 16.11 -23.35 -1.71
CA ILE A 70 15.29 -22.22 -2.16
C ILE A 70 14.94 -21.31 -0.99
N LEU A 71 15.41 -20.07 -1.04
CA LEU A 71 15.00 -19.02 -0.13
C LEU A 71 13.93 -18.14 -0.77
N PHE A 72 12.72 -18.14 -0.20
CA PHE A 72 11.67 -17.20 -0.58
C PHE A 72 11.79 -15.91 0.24
N VAL A 73 11.87 -14.77 -0.43
CA VAL A 73 11.77 -13.44 0.16
C VAL A 73 10.48 -12.81 -0.34
N ILE A 74 9.54 -12.55 0.56
CA ILE A 74 8.25 -11.94 0.23
C ILE A 74 8.22 -10.50 0.77
N SER A 75 7.67 -9.58 -0.02
CA SER A 75 7.37 -8.21 0.40
C SER A 75 5.89 -7.90 0.17
N GLY A 76 5.40 -6.87 0.85
CA GLY A 76 4.02 -6.42 0.69
C GLY A 76 3.78 -5.06 1.32
N SER A 77 3.04 -4.20 0.61
CA SER A 77 2.71 -2.85 1.06
C SER A 77 1.63 -2.79 2.15
N PHE A 78 1.02 -3.92 2.53
CA PHE A 78 -0.01 -4.04 3.57
C PHE A 78 0.45 -4.94 4.72
N PRO A 79 1.20 -4.41 5.71
CA PRO A 79 1.71 -5.17 6.86
C PRO A 79 0.66 -6.02 7.57
N HIS A 80 -0.56 -5.51 7.81
CA HIS A 80 -1.59 -6.29 8.48
C HIS A 80 -2.03 -7.50 7.64
N MET A 81 -2.14 -7.35 6.32
CA MET A 81 -2.43 -8.48 5.44
C MET A 81 -1.29 -9.50 5.41
N MET A 82 -0.04 -9.04 5.37
CA MET A 82 1.12 -9.92 5.39
C MET A 82 1.17 -10.71 6.70
N ARG A 83 0.95 -10.06 7.86
CA ARG A 83 0.82 -10.75 9.15
C ARG A 83 -0.34 -11.72 9.19
N ASP A 84 -1.49 -11.37 8.61
CA ASP A 84 -2.62 -12.29 8.48
C ASP A 84 -2.25 -13.56 7.70
N MET A 85 -1.36 -13.44 6.71
CA MET A 85 -0.89 -14.56 5.90
C MET A 85 0.17 -15.39 6.62
N ILE A 86 1.05 -14.83 7.47
CA ILE A 86 2.21 -15.57 8.02
C ILE A 86 2.15 -15.83 9.54
N ALA A 87 1.31 -15.09 10.28
CA ALA A 87 1.29 -15.10 11.75
C ALA A 87 -0.07 -15.50 12.35
N LYS A 88 -1.14 -15.64 11.56
CA LYS A 88 -2.41 -16.22 12.04
C LYS A 88 -2.36 -17.74 12.03
N GLY A 89 -2.75 -18.39 13.13
CA GLY A 89 -2.69 -19.85 13.29
C GLY A 89 -3.53 -20.64 12.28
N GLU A 90 -4.57 -20.04 11.71
CA GLU A 90 -5.39 -20.66 10.65
C GLU A 90 -4.73 -20.59 9.26
N SER A 91 -3.71 -19.76 9.09
CA SER A 91 -3.05 -19.60 7.80
C SER A 91 -2.13 -20.78 7.50
N PRO A 92 -2.13 -21.31 6.26
CA PRO A 92 -1.16 -22.32 5.86
C PRO A 92 0.30 -21.89 6.07
N LEU A 93 0.62 -20.60 5.97
CA LEU A 93 1.99 -20.10 6.11
C LEU A 93 2.38 -19.73 7.54
N TYR A 94 1.59 -20.17 8.53
CA TYR A 94 1.87 -19.89 9.95
C TYR A 94 3.29 -20.33 10.35
N ASN A 95 4.07 -19.40 10.91
CA ASN A 95 5.46 -19.59 11.35
C ASN A 95 6.42 -20.10 10.27
N GLN A 96 6.10 -19.89 9.00
CA GLN A 96 6.96 -20.30 7.88
C GLN A 96 7.95 -19.21 7.45
N PHE A 97 7.76 -17.96 7.88
CA PHE A 97 8.59 -16.81 7.51
C PHE A 97 9.09 -16.07 8.74
N LYS A 98 10.30 -15.50 8.62
CA LYS A 98 10.81 -14.50 9.56
C LYS A 98 10.33 -13.11 9.12
N GLU A 99 9.61 -12.41 9.98
CA GLU A 99 9.16 -11.04 9.71
C GLU A 99 10.31 -10.04 9.89
N LEU A 100 10.47 -9.16 8.90
CA LEU A 100 11.29 -7.96 8.99
C LEU A 100 10.39 -6.76 8.71
N LYS A 101 9.99 -6.05 9.75
CA LYS A 101 9.19 -4.83 9.62
C LYS A 101 10.10 -3.67 9.24
N LEU A 102 9.73 -2.94 8.19
CA LEU A 102 10.39 -1.70 7.78
C LEU A 102 9.48 -0.52 8.12
N ASP A 103 9.92 0.28 9.08
CA ASP A 103 9.22 1.51 9.49
C ASP A 103 9.78 2.74 8.76
N TYR A 104 9.07 3.87 8.89
CA TYR A 104 9.53 5.15 8.37
C TYR A 104 10.82 5.61 9.05
N PHE A 105 11.58 6.47 8.36
CA PHE A 105 12.82 6.97 8.91
C PHE A 105 12.58 7.99 10.03
N GLU A 106 13.23 7.74 11.15
CA GLU A 106 13.46 8.72 12.20
C GLU A 106 14.26 9.92 11.68
N ARG A 107 14.27 11.00 12.47
CA ARG A 107 14.81 12.30 12.07
C ARG A 107 16.22 12.20 11.48
N GLU A 108 17.12 11.51 12.15
CA GLU A 108 18.53 11.40 11.79
C GLU A 108 18.70 10.72 10.43
N SER A 109 18.09 9.55 10.25
CA SER A 109 18.10 8.79 9.00
C SER A 109 17.41 9.54 7.85
N ALA A 110 16.31 10.24 8.14
CA ALA A 110 15.64 11.09 7.17
C ALA A 110 16.54 12.25 6.71
N TYR A 111 17.25 12.90 7.64
CA TYR A 111 18.16 14.01 7.32
C TYR A 111 19.37 13.52 6.51
N GLU A 112 19.89 12.34 6.83
CA GLU A 112 20.95 11.71 6.05
C GLU A 112 20.48 11.42 4.62
N LEU A 113 19.30 10.82 4.45
CA LEU A 113 18.71 10.55 3.14
C LEU A 113 18.51 11.83 2.31
N ILE A 114 17.98 12.89 2.93
CA ILE A 114 17.79 14.19 2.25
C ILE A 114 19.15 14.70 1.74
N SER A 115 20.17 14.65 2.59
CA SER A 115 21.52 15.15 2.29
C SER A 115 22.19 14.37 1.15
N LYS A 116 21.87 13.06 1.00
CA LYS A 116 22.34 12.24 -0.13
C LYS A 116 21.72 12.66 -1.46
N VAL A 117 20.56 13.31 -1.47
CA VAL A 117 19.86 13.72 -2.69
C VAL A 117 20.13 15.18 -3.05
N ILE A 118 20.07 16.07 -2.06
CA ILE A 118 20.18 17.52 -2.22
C ILE A 118 20.85 18.18 -1.01
N GLU A 119 21.74 19.14 -1.27
CA GLU A 119 22.32 19.98 -0.24
C GLU A 119 21.31 21.06 0.19
N CYS A 120 21.04 21.14 1.49
CA CYS A 120 20.13 22.12 2.06
C CYS A 120 20.39 22.35 3.55
N GLY A 121 19.94 23.52 4.04
CA GLY A 121 20.01 23.86 5.47
C GLY A 121 19.06 23.01 6.33
N GLU A 122 19.32 23.00 7.64
CA GLU A 122 18.58 22.17 8.61
C GLU A 122 17.06 22.43 8.59
N GLU A 123 16.63 23.68 8.41
CA GLU A 123 15.21 24.00 8.33
C GLU A 123 14.48 23.32 7.16
N SER A 124 15.16 23.18 6.02
CA SER A 124 14.61 22.49 4.86
C SER A 124 14.55 20.97 5.09
N LYS A 125 15.53 20.42 5.82
CA LYS A 125 15.51 19.01 6.22
C LYS A 125 14.37 18.72 7.19
N ARG A 126 14.23 19.57 8.21
CA ARG A 126 13.13 19.54 9.19
C ARG A 126 11.78 19.60 8.51
N LEU A 127 11.59 20.57 7.62
CA LEU A 127 10.33 20.70 6.89
C LEU A 127 10.06 19.48 6.00
N THR A 128 11.07 18.98 5.29
CA THR A 128 10.90 17.77 4.45
C THR A 128 10.46 16.58 5.30
N GLN A 129 11.12 16.32 6.43
CA GLN A 129 10.75 15.22 7.32
C GLN A 129 9.34 15.40 7.91
N GLN A 130 8.95 16.63 8.27
CA GLN A 130 7.60 16.93 8.77
C GLN A 130 6.52 16.68 7.71
N LEU A 131 6.77 17.10 6.46
CA LEU A 131 5.83 16.90 5.36
C LEU A 131 5.69 15.42 4.98
N THR A 132 6.77 14.64 5.08
CA THR A 132 6.79 13.24 4.65
C THR A 132 6.51 12.23 5.75
N GLY A 133 6.56 12.65 7.02
CA GLY A 133 6.49 11.74 8.17
C GLY A 133 7.64 10.74 8.23
N GLY A 134 8.76 11.00 7.55
CA GLY A 134 9.89 10.06 7.48
C GLY A 134 9.79 9.02 6.36
N HIS A 135 8.72 9.02 5.56
CA HIS A 135 8.56 8.03 4.49
C HIS A 135 9.67 8.18 3.42
N PRO A 136 10.50 7.14 3.18
CA PRO A 136 11.68 7.27 2.31
C PRO A 136 11.35 7.68 0.87
N PHE A 137 10.32 7.08 0.28
CA PHE A 137 9.86 7.45 -1.06
C PHE A 137 9.43 8.93 -1.17
N TYR A 138 8.63 9.44 -0.23
CA TYR A 138 8.22 10.85 -0.24
C TYR A 138 9.41 11.79 -0.08
N ILE A 139 10.36 11.46 0.82
CA ILE A 139 11.60 12.22 1.00
C ILE A 139 12.35 12.34 -0.31
N VAL A 140 12.61 11.22 -0.99
CA VAL A 140 13.36 11.20 -2.25
C VAL A 140 12.62 11.96 -3.35
N SER A 141 11.29 11.79 -3.44
CA SER A 141 10.46 12.47 -4.44
C SER A 141 10.50 13.99 -4.28
N ILE A 142 10.31 14.50 -3.06
CA ILE A 142 10.40 15.94 -2.77
C ILE A 142 11.82 16.44 -3.03
N ALA A 143 12.84 15.76 -2.49
CA ALA A 143 14.23 16.20 -2.63
C ALA A 143 14.69 16.24 -4.09
N LYS A 144 14.33 15.23 -4.90
CA LYS A 144 14.61 15.24 -6.35
C LYS A 144 13.87 16.36 -7.07
N ARG A 145 12.59 16.60 -6.74
CA ARG A 145 11.82 17.71 -7.33
C ARG A 145 12.40 19.06 -6.94
N THR A 146 12.80 19.25 -5.69
CA THR A 146 13.49 20.47 -5.23
C THR A 146 14.80 20.68 -5.99
N LYS A 147 15.59 19.61 -6.18
CA LYS A 147 16.84 19.67 -6.94
C LYS A 147 16.59 20.08 -8.40
N LEU A 148 15.51 19.57 -9.01
CA LEU A 148 15.10 19.95 -10.34
C LEU A 148 14.69 21.43 -10.43
N ILE A 149 13.87 21.92 -9.49
CA ILE A 149 13.46 23.33 -9.42
C ILE A 149 14.69 24.23 -9.25
N HIS A 150 15.59 23.88 -8.33
CA HIS A 150 16.83 24.62 -8.09
C HIS A 150 17.68 24.71 -9.37
N ARG A 151 17.83 23.60 -10.11
CA ARG A 151 18.63 23.56 -11.35
C ARG A 151 18.02 24.33 -12.51
N ILE A 152 16.70 24.24 -12.70
CA ILE A 152 16.02 24.85 -13.86
C ILE A 152 15.80 26.35 -13.66
N TYR A 153 15.43 26.76 -12.44
CA TYR A 153 15.02 28.13 -12.15
C TYR A 153 16.05 28.91 -11.32
N GLU A 154 17.21 28.30 -11.03
CA GLU A 154 18.31 28.88 -10.23
C GLU A 154 17.86 29.38 -8.84
N LEU A 155 16.77 28.81 -8.31
CA LEU A 155 16.22 29.19 -7.01
C LEU A 155 17.00 28.55 -5.86
N SER A 156 17.22 29.28 -4.77
CA SER A 156 17.87 28.71 -3.59
C SER A 156 17.06 27.56 -2.97
N VAL A 157 17.78 26.58 -2.42
CA VAL A 157 17.18 25.44 -1.73
C VAL A 157 16.81 25.87 -0.31
N ASN A 158 15.54 26.26 -0.14
CA ASN A 158 15.00 26.80 1.10
C ASN A 158 13.59 26.21 1.38
N PRO A 159 12.99 26.48 2.55
CA PRO A 159 11.67 25.95 2.91
C PRO A 159 10.56 26.25 1.88
N THR A 160 10.59 27.40 1.20
CA THR A 160 9.62 27.75 0.16
C THR A 160 9.77 26.86 -1.07
N THR A 161 11.01 26.58 -1.51
CA THR A 161 11.27 25.66 -2.63
C THR A 161 10.87 24.22 -2.29
N ILE A 162 11.06 23.79 -1.03
CA ILE A 162 10.55 22.49 -0.53
C ILE A 162 9.02 22.42 -0.61
N LYS A 163 8.30 23.46 -0.14
CA LYS A 163 6.83 23.50 -0.23
C LYS A 163 6.35 23.44 -1.68
N ARG A 164 7.00 24.17 -2.59
CA ARG A 164 6.69 24.12 -4.03
C ARG A 164 6.89 22.71 -4.60
N ALA A 165 8.02 22.08 -4.28
CA ALA A 165 8.32 20.72 -4.72
C ALA A 165 7.28 19.73 -4.20
N PHE A 166 6.91 19.83 -2.93
CA PHE A 166 5.87 19.00 -2.33
C PHE A 166 4.51 19.17 -3.00
N LEU A 167 4.06 20.41 -3.23
CA LEU A 167 2.81 20.68 -3.94
C LEU A 167 2.83 20.10 -5.36
N ILE A 168 3.92 20.26 -6.10
CA ILE A 168 4.06 19.67 -7.44
C ILE A 168 4.00 18.14 -7.37
N GLU A 169 4.77 17.52 -6.48
CA GLU A 169 4.78 16.06 -6.33
C GLU A 169 3.42 15.49 -5.94
N THR A 170 2.64 16.24 -5.15
CA THR A 170 1.37 15.76 -4.59
C THR A 170 0.19 16.07 -5.50
N LEU A 171 0.17 17.23 -6.18
CA LEU A 171 -1.00 17.70 -6.93
C LEU A 171 -0.90 17.44 -8.43
N TYR A 172 0.30 17.37 -8.99
CA TYR A 172 0.46 17.13 -10.42
C TYR A 172 0.31 15.63 -10.71
N PRO A 173 -0.54 15.20 -11.67
CA PRO A 173 -0.73 13.78 -11.98
C PRO A 173 0.54 13.01 -12.33
N GLU A 174 1.56 13.70 -12.87
CA GLU A 174 2.86 13.08 -13.17
C GLU A 174 3.84 13.10 -11.98
N GLY A 175 3.47 13.72 -10.87
CA GLY A 175 4.21 13.68 -9.61
C GLY A 175 4.30 12.27 -9.03
N GLY A 176 5.46 11.92 -8.47
CA GLY A 176 5.70 10.59 -7.91
C GLY A 176 4.79 10.31 -6.71
N ILE A 177 4.59 11.30 -5.83
CA ILE A 177 3.68 11.18 -4.69
C ILE A 177 2.23 11.01 -5.16
N TYR A 178 1.78 11.82 -6.12
CA TYR A 178 0.44 11.66 -6.70
C TYR A 178 0.21 10.24 -7.22
N LYS A 179 1.13 9.72 -8.05
CA LYS A 179 1.03 8.38 -8.64
C LYS A 179 0.99 7.30 -7.55
N HIS A 180 1.84 7.43 -6.54
CA HIS A 180 1.89 6.50 -5.42
C HIS A 180 0.57 6.49 -4.64
N CYS A 181 0.06 7.66 -4.23
CA CYS A 181 -1.21 7.75 -3.52
C CYS A 181 -2.39 7.24 -4.37
N SER A 182 -2.39 7.53 -5.68
CA SER A 182 -3.40 7.01 -6.60
C SER A 182 -3.34 5.49 -6.74
N TYR A 183 -2.15 4.92 -6.83
CA TYR A 183 -1.94 3.48 -6.84
C TYR A 183 -2.42 2.84 -5.54
N LEU A 184 -2.03 3.39 -4.38
CA LEU A 184 -2.46 2.92 -3.07
C LEU A 184 -3.99 2.89 -2.96
N LEU A 185 -4.67 3.99 -3.30
CA LEU A 185 -6.13 4.05 -3.29
C LEU A 185 -6.77 2.99 -4.19
N ASN A 186 -6.26 2.84 -5.42
CA ASN A 186 -6.76 1.83 -6.37
C ASN A 186 -6.58 0.41 -5.83
N THR A 187 -5.43 0.12 -5.23
CA THR A 187 -5.13 -1.19 -4.65
C THR A 187 -6.05 -1.49 -3.47
N VAL A 188 -6.22 -0.54 -2.54
CA VAL A 188 -7.18 -0.63 -1.42
C VAL A 188 -8.59 -0.91 -1.94
N LEU A 189 -9.06 -0.13 -2.92
CA LEU A 189 -10.40 -0.31 -3.50
C LEU A 189 -10.53 -1.61 -4.30
N SER A 190 -9.44 -2.19 -4.79
CA SER A 190 -9.45 -3.49 -5.48
C SER A 190 -9.53 -4.67 -4.50
N LEU A 191 -8.90 -4.53 -3.33
CA LEU A 191 -8.86 -5.55 -2.28
C LEU A 191 -10.10 -5.50 -1.37
N ALA A 192 -10.71 -4.31 -1.26
CA ALA A 192 -11.85 -4.08 -0.40
C ALA A 192 -13.16 -4.69 -0.92
N LYS A 193 -13.94 -5.25 0.00
CA LYS A 193 -15.29 -5.78 -0.29
C LYS A 193 -16.36 -4.68 -0.43
N TYR A 194 -16.24 -3.56 0.30
CA TYR A 194 -17.30 -2.56 0.46
C TYR A 194 -16.86 -1.15 0.04
N LYS A 195 -16.63 -0.91 -1.25
CA LYS A 195 -15.99 0.34 -1.73
C LYS A 195 -16.70 1.64 -1.29
N ALA A 196 -18.01 1.74 -1.49
CA ALA A 196 -18.75 2.99 -1.23
C ALA A 196 -18.76 3.39 0.27
N PRO A 197 -19.05 2.48 1.23
CA PRO A 197 -18.94 2.81 2.65
C PRO A 197 -17.53 3.22 3.08
N LEU A 198 -16.48 2.57 2.56
CA LEU A 198 -15.10 2.91 2.90
C LEU A 198 -14.74 4.32 2.44
N ILE A 199 -15.15 4.71 1.23
CA ILE A 199 -15.02 6.09 0.75
C ILE A 199 -15.77 7.06 1.66
N GLY A 200 -16.97 6.70 2.12
CA GLY A 200 -17.74 7.48 3.09
C GLY A 200 -17.00 7.70 4.42
N ILE A 201 -16.29 6.69 4.92
CA ILE A 201 -15.47 6.78 6.13
C ILE A 201 -14.29 7.72 5.91
N LEU A 202 -13.52 7.53 4.83
CA LEU A 202 -12.41 8.42 4.49
C LEU A 202 -12.88 9.87 4.37
N ASN A 203 -14.01 10.10 3.70
CA ASN A 203 -14.60 11.43 3.59
C ASN A 203 -15.00 12.04 4.93
N THR A 204 -15.41 11.21 5.89
CA THR A 204 -15.73 11.65 7.26
C THR A 204 -14.47 12.05 8.02
N LEU A 205 -13.43 11.24 7.98
CA LEU A 205 -12.16 11.47 8.70
C LEU A 205 -11.34 12.63 8.12
N LEU A 206 -11.49 12.91 6.82
CA LEU A 206 -10.87 14.07 6.19
C LEU A 206 -11.47 15.40 6.68
N LYS A 207 -12.76 15.42 7.06
CA LYS A 207 -13.39 16.64 7.60
C LYS A 207 -12.92 16.94 9.02
N GLU A 208 -12.76 15.90 9.82
CA GLU A 208 -12.26 15.99 11.19
C GLU A 208 -11.79 14.60 11.58
N ASP A 209 -10.52 14.52 11.96
CA ASP A 209 -9.86 13.27 12.29
C ASP A 209 -10.22 12.79 13.69
N GLY A 210 -9.81 11.56 14.04
CA GLY A 210 -9.97 11.05 15.40
C GLY A 210 -11.42 10.82 15.78
N ARG A 211 -12.18 10.16 14.90
CA ARG A 211 -13.59 9.82 15.17
C ARG A 211 -13.72 8.45 15.80
N THR A 212 -14.69 8.31 16.70
CA THR A 212 -15.09 7.01 17.24
C THR A 212 -15.92 6.24 16.22
N GLN A 213 -16.03 4.91 16.41
CA GLN A 213 -16.89 4.07 15.57
C GLN A 213 -18.34 4.56 15.53
N SER A 214 -18.86 5.06 16.65
CA SER A 214 -20.25 5.48 16.78
C SER A 214 -20.54 6.76 16.00
N GLU A 215 -19.60 7.71 16.01
CA GLU A 215 -19.63 8.93 15.22
C GLU A 215 -19.56 8.63 13.72
N ILE A 216 -18.67 7.70 13.33
CA ILE A 216 -18.55 7.25 11.94
C ILE A 216 -19.88 6.64 11.47
N ALA A 217 -20.44 5.69 12.23
CA ALA A 217 -21.71 5.04 11.92
C ALA A 217 -22.85 6.04 11.71
N LYS A 218 -22.97 7.02 12.62
CA LYS A 218 -23.97 8.10 12.53
C LYS A 218 -23.77 8.96 11.28
N ARG A 219 -22.53 9.28 10.92
CA ARG A 219 -22.21 10.16 9.78
C ARG A 219 -22.51 9.48 8.44
N ILE A 220 -22.13 8.22 8.28
CA ILE A 220 -22.34 7.47 7.04
C ILE A 220 -23.70 6.73 6.99
N LYS A 221 -24.50 6.84 8.06
CA LYS A 221 -25.87 6.30 8.20
C LYS A 221 -25.94 4.78 8.08
N VAL A 222 -25.08 4.08 8.81
CA VAL A 222 -25.06 2.61 8.90
C VAL A 222 -25.13 2.17 10.36
N SER A 223 -25.40 0.88 10.59
CA SER A 223 -25.40 0.31 11.94
C SER A 223 -23.99 0.30 12.56
N GLN A 224 -23.91 0.16 13.90
CA GLN A 224 -22.63 0.00 14.59
C GLN A 224 -21.85 -1.23 14.10
N GLY A 225 -22.54 -2.32 13.79
CA GLY A 225 -21.92 -3.55 13.29
C GLY A 225 -21.30 -3.35 11.90
N GLU A 226 -22.01 -2.67 11.00
CA GLU A 226 -21.50 -2.32 9.67
C GLU A 226 -20.31 -1.35 9.76
N ALA A 227 -20.40 -0.31 10.59
CA ALA A 227 -19.30 0.62 10.79
C ALA A 227 -18.04 -0.10 11.29
N ARG A 228 -18.18 -1.02 12.27
CA ARG A 228 -17.06 -1.86 12.74
C ARG A 228 -16.47 -2.70 11.62
N LEU A 229 -17.32 -3.34 10.80
CA LEU A 229 -16.88 -4.15 9.67
C LEU A 229 -16.05 -3.32 8.68
N TYR A 230 -16.48 -2.11 8.38
CA TYR A 230 -15.80 -1.23 7.43
C TYR A 230 -14.51 -0.61 8.00
N THR A 231 -14.51 -0.16 9.27
CA THR A 231 -13.30 0.37 9.90
C THR A 231 -12.24 -0.71 10.04
N SER A 232 -12.63 -1.92 10.48
CA SER A 232 -11.70 -3.06 10.57
C SER A 232 -11.16 -3.49 9.21
N GLU A 233 -11.92 -3.33 8.13
CA GLU A 233 -11.39 -3.56 6.77
C GLU A 233 -10.33 -2.51 6.38
N LEU A 234 -10.50 -1.23 6.73
CA LEU A 234 -9.50 -0.20 6.48
C LEU A 234 -8.26 -0.33 7.38
N GLU A 235 -8.42 -0.79 8.63
CA GLU A 235 -7.29 -1.13 9.51
C GLU A 235 -6.50 -2.31 8.93
N ARG A 236 -7.20 -3.35 8.47
CA ARG A 236 -6.58 -4.52 7.81
C ARG A 236 -5.82 -4.15 6.53
N LEU A 237 -6.23 -3.08 5.86
CA LEU A 237 -5.59 -2.51 4.67
C LEU A 237 -4.61 -1.38 5.01
N ASP A 238 -4.22 -1.21 6.28
CA ASP A 238 -3.23 -0.23 6.72
C ASP A 238 -3.56 1.23 6.34
N ILE A 239 -4.84 1.53 6.09
CA ILE A 239 -5.31 2.89 5.76
C ILE A 239 -5.72 3.66 7.02
N LEU A 240 -6.29 2.95 7.98
CA LEU A 240 -6.63 3.51 9.29
C LEU A 240 -5.75 2.91 10.38
N GLN A 241 -5.38 3.76 11.32
CA GLN A 241 -4.93 3.35 12.64
C GLN A 241 -5.99 3.70 13.68
N ARG A 242 -6.03 2.90 14.73
CA ARG A 242 -6.83 3.16 15.90
C ARG A 242 -5.94 3.50 17.08
N ILE A 243 -6.14 4.69 17.63
CA ILE A 243 -5.50 5.14 18.86
C ILE A 243 -6.61 5.25 19.90
N GLU A 244 -6.53 4.43 20.94
CA GLU A 244 -7.59 4.25 21.94
C GLU A 244 -8.92 3.77 21.29
N ASP A 245 -9.91 4.65 21.19
CA ASP A 245 -11.22 4.40 20.59
C ASP A 245 -11.49 5.24 19.34
N ARG A 246 -10.46 5.93 18.83
CA ARG A 246 -10.55 6.87 17.71
C ARG A 246 -9.75 6.40 16.51
N TYR A 247 -10.31 6.60 15.33
CA TYR A 247 -9.70 6.25 14.05
C TYR A 247 -9.05 7.45 13.39
N TYR A 248 -7.86 7.22 12.84
CA TYR A 248 -7.07 8.21 12.11
C TYR A 248 -6.59 7.62 10.79
N ILE A 249 -6.45 8.45 9.75
CA ILE A 249 -5.77 8.03 8.53
C ILE A 249 -4.27 7.92 8.83
N GLU A 250 -3.70 6.75 8.54
CA GLU A 250 -2.33 6.39 8.91
C GLU A 250 -1.29 7.32 8.25
N ASP A 251 -1.34 7.40 6.92
CA ASP A 251 -0.42 8.20 6.14
C ASP A 251 -0.93 9.66 5.99
N LYS A 252 -0.18 10.59 6.59
CA LYS A 252 -0.48 12.03 6.56
C LYS A 252 -0.41 12.63 5.15
N VAL A 253 0.52 12.17 4.31
CA VAL A 253 0.63 12.62 2.91
C VAL A 253 -0.54 12.10 2.12
N PHE A 254 -0.90 10.83 2.30
CA PHE A 254 -2.07 10.24 1.66
C PHE A 254 -3.36 10.96 2.07
N LYS A 255 -3.53 11.24 3.37
CA LYS A 255 -4.65 12.06 3.89
C LYS A 255 -4.72 13.42 3.20
N MET A 256 -3.59 14.13 3.14
CA MET A 256 -3.54 15.45 2.53
C MET A 256 -3.82 15.39 1.03
N TRP A 257 -3.27 14.40 0.33
CA TRP A 257 -3.54 14.15 -1.07
C TRP A 257 -5.02 13.87 -1.34
N LEU A 258 -5.67 13.04 -0.50
CA LEU A 258 -7.11 12.80 -0.60
C LEU A 258 -7.91 14.08 -0.41
N ASP A 259 -7.56 14.90 0.59
CA ASP A 259 -8.26 16.17 0.86
C ASP A 259 -8.11 17.15 -0.30
N LEU A 260 -6.89 17.29 -0.82
CA LEU A 260 -6.59 18.18 -1.94
C LEU A 260 -7.14 17.67 -3.29
N ARG A 261 -7.44 16.38 -3.43
CA ARG A 261 -8.14 15.84 -4.61
C ARG A 261 -9.65 16.08 -4.53
N LYS A 262 -10.23 16.29 -3.34
CA LYS A 262 -11.67 16.59 -3.22
C LYS A 262 -12.08 17.86 -3.94
N THR A 263 -11.15 18.78 -4.20
CA THR A 263 -11.41 19.95 -5.04
C THR A 263 -11.52 19.63 -6.54
N ALA A 264 -11.39 18.35 -6.95
CA ALA A 264 -11.61 17.95 -8.35
C ALA A 264 -12.34 16.60 -8.55
N GLU A 265 -12.04 15.51 -7.83
CA GLU A 265 -12.43 14.15 -8.30
C GLU A 265 -12.58 13.07 -7.22
N LEU A 266 -13.23 13.35 -6.08
CA LEU A 266 -13.76 12.28 -5.21
C LEU A 266 -15.29 12.11 -5.34
N GLY A 267 -15.87 12.78 -6.34
CA GLY A 267 -17.31 12.86 -6.58
C GLY A 267 -17.96 13.88 -5.64
N GLU A 268 -18.68 14.84 -6.23
CA GLU A 268 -19.75 15.51 -5.49
C GLU A 268 -20.66 14.42 -4.89
N SER A 269 -21.07 14.62 -3.63
CA SER A 269 -22.15 13.80 -3.09
C SER A 269 -23.32 13.87 -4.07
N PRO A 270 -24.07 12.79 -4.35
CA PRO A 270 -25.30 12.86 -5.15
C PRO A 270 -26.36 13.85 -4.61
N ARG A 271 -26.08 14.49 -3.46
CA ARG A 271 -26.89 15.50 -2.79
C ARG A 271 -26.42 16.94 -2.99
N ASP A 272 -25.31 17.16 -3.70
CA ASP A 272 -24.77 18.50 -3.93
C ASP A 272 -25.17 19.07 -5.31
N LYS A 273 -26.04 18.38 -6.05
CA LYS A 273 -26.75 19.04 -7.15
C LYS A 273 -27.64 20.15 -6.56
N PRO A 274 -27.50 21.42 -6.97
CA PRO A 274 -28.52 22.41 -6.67
C PRO A 274 -29.83 21.88 -7.25
N VAL A 275 -30.90 21.98 -6.46
CA VAL A 275 -32.26 21.81 -6.98
C VAL A 275 -32.41 22.87 -8.06
N GLU A 276 -32.41 22.46 -9.32
CA GLU A 276 -32.82 23.32 -10.42
C GLU A 276 -34.27 23.74 -10.12
N ASN A 277 -34.48 25.05 -10.02
CA ASN A 277 -35.80 25.66 -9.87
C ASN A 277 -36.67 25.38 -11.10
#